data_AF-A0A143Z8F2-F1
#
_entry.id   AF-A0A143Z8F2-F1
#
_cell.length_a   1.000
_cell.length_b   1.000
_cell.length_c   1.000
_cell.angle_alpha   90.00
_cell.angle_beta   90.00
_cell.angle_gamma   90.00
#
_symmetry.space_group_name_H-M   'P 1'
#
loop_
_entity.id
_entity.type
_entity.pdbx_description
1 polymer ?
#
loop_
_entity_poly.entity_id
_entity_poly.type
_entity_poly.pdbx_seq_one_letter_code
_entity_poly.pdbx_strand_id
1 'polypeptide(L)' 'MEHYAEVVDQICSKIATSKATIKTTETYLHKQLRSGAQVEQFSDYYSLLDSEEGRLSGLNEALKILQSQLLKYKADQQ' A
#
# COMPACT_ATOMS: atom_id res chain seq x y z
N MET A 1 20.89 -13.20 3.37
CA MET A 1 19.54 -13.65 2.96
C MET A 1 18.50 -13.34 4.03
N GLU A 2 18.77 -13.54 5.32
CA GLU A 2 17.84 -13.18 6.42
C GLU A 2 17.39 -11.71 6.39
N HIS A 3 18.33 -10.76 6.28
CA HIS A 3 17.99 -9.34 6.20
C HIS A 3 17.09 -8.98 4.99
N TYR A 4 17.23 -9.70 3.87
CA TYR A 4 16.39 -9.48 2.70
C TYR A 4 14.96 -9.98 2.94
N ALA A 5 14.82 -11.17 3.55
CA ALA A 5 13.52 -11.71 3.91
C ALA A 5 12.79 -10.78 4.90
N GLU A 6 13.49 -10.28 5.92
CA GLU A 6 12.93 -9.32 6.88
C GLU A 6 12.42 -8.04 6.22
N VAL A 7 13.18 -7.46 5.28
CA VAL A 7 12.79 -6.24 4.57
C VAL A 7 11.58 -6.50 3.67
N VAL A 8 11.55 -7.63 2.97
CA VAL A 8 10.39 -8.03 2.16
C VAL A 8 9.15 -8.22 3.03
N ASP A 9 9.27 -8.90 4.16
CA ASP A 9 8.15 -9.11 5.09
C ASP A 9 7.61 -7.78 5.64
N GLN A 10 8.50 -6.84 6.00
CA GLN A 10 8.10 -5.51 6.43
C GLN A 10 7.34 -4.75 5.33
N ILE A 11 7.80 -4.81 4.07
CA ILE A 11 7.12 -4.16 2.93
C ILE A 11 5.76 -4.82 2.70
N CYS A 12 5.69 -6.15 2.69
CA CYS A 12 4.44 -6.90 2.56
C CYS A 12 3.43 -6.55 3.66
N SER A 13 3.88 -6.45 4.91
CA SER A 13 3.05 -6.03 6.04
C SER A 13 2.51 -4.60 5.87
N LYS A 14 3.35 -3.67 5.39
CA LYS A 14 2.94 -2.28 5.12
C LYS A 14 1.95 -2.18 3.95
N ILE A 15 2.11 -3.01 2.92
CA ILE A 15 1.16 -3.13 1.79
C ILE A 15 -0.19 -3.66 2.31
N ALA A 16 -0.18 -4.73 3.10
CA ALA A 16 -1.40 -5.31 3.67
C ALA A 16 -2.16 -4.26 4.52
N THR A 17 -1.41 -3.50 5.32
CA THR A 17 -1.97 -2.40 6.13
C THR A 17 -2.58 -1.31 5.26
N SER A 18 -1.89 -0.83 4.21
CA SER A 18 -2.48 0.16 3.26
C SER A 18 -3.79 -0.33 2.66
N LYS A 19 -3.81 -1.57 2.15
CA LYS A 19 -5.00 -2.16 1.54
C LYS A 19 -6.16 -2.23 2.53
N ALA A 20 -5.89 -2.60 3.78
CA ALA A 20 -6.90 -2.63 4.83
C ALA A 20 -7.45 -1.24 5.16
N THR A 21 -6.58 -0.23 5.24
CA THR A 21 -6.98 1.16 5.48
C THR A 21 -7.84 1.68 4.33
N ILE A 22 -7.40 1.54 3.07
CA ILE A 22 -8.15 1.96 1.88
C ILE A 22 -9.54 1.34 1.89
N LYS A 23 -9.63 0.01 2.01
CA LYS A 23 -10.91 -0.71 1.99
C LYS A 23 -11.85 -0.26 3.10
N THR A 24 -11.32 -0.02 4.30
CA THR A 24 -12.11 0.43 5.46
C THR A 24 -12.66 1.83 5.22
N THR A 25 -11.81 2.74 4.72
CA THR A 25 -12.18 4.11 4.38
C THR A 25 -13.21 4.16 3.26
N GLU A 26 -13.02 3.40 2.17
CA GLU A 26 -13.99 3.29 1.08
C GLU A 26 -15.34 2.77 1.57
N THR A 27 -15.33 1.75 2.43
CA THR A 27 -16.55 1.18 3.02
C THR A 27 -17.27 2.21 3.88
N TYR A 28 -16.54 3.00 4.66
CA TYR A 28 -17.11 4.07 5.47
C TYR A 28 -17.75 5.15 4.57
N LEU A 29 -17.01 5.65 3.59
CA LEU A 29 -17.50 6.68 2.66
C LEU A 29 -18.75 6.21 1.93
N HIS A 30 -18.74 4.98 1.41
CA HIS A 30 -19.90 4.41 0.74
C HIS A 30 -21.15 4.39 1.63
N LYS A 31 -21.00 4.00 2.91
CA LYS A 31 -22.10 4.01 3.88
C LYS A 31 -22.64 5.42 4.13
N GLN A 32 -21.75 6.39 4.36
CA GLN A 32 -22.13 7.76 4.67
C GLN A 32 -22.82 8.46 3.50
N LEU A 33 -22.27 8.31 2.30
CA LEU A 33 -22.85 8.86 1.08
C LEU A 33 -24.23 8.25 0.80
N ARG A 34 -24.39 6.94 1.04
CA ARG A 34 -25.69 6.27 0.91
C ARG A 34 -26.71 6.75 1.94
N SER A 35 -26.28 7.19 3.13
CA SER A 35 -27.16 7.83 4.12
C SER A 35 -27.49 9.30 3.82
N GLY A 36 -27.02 9.84 2.69
CA GLY A 36 -27.32 11.22 2.27
C GLY A 36 -26.39 12.28 2.86
N ALA A 37 -25.23 11.87 3.41
CA ALA A 37 -24.22 12.83 3.82
C ALA A 37 -23.62 13.56 2.61
N GLN A 38 -23.29 14.84 2.80
CA GLN A 38 -22.73 15.69 1.76
C GLN A 38 -21.26 15.32 1.49
N VAL A 39 -20.88 15.25 0.22
CA VAL A 39 -19.53 14.80 -0.22
C VAL A 39 -18.44 15.73 0.33
N GLU A 40 -18.75 17.01 0.46
CA GLU A 40 -17.84 18.06 0.94
C GLU A 40 -17.35 17.81 2.37
N GLN A 41 -18.07 17.01 3.16
CA GLN A 41 -17.69 16.65 4.54
C GLN A 41 -16.57 15.60 4.60
N PHE A 42 -16.19 15.03 3.45
CA PHE A 42 -15.28 13.90 3.38
C PHE A 42 -13.94 14.20 2.71
N SER A 43 -13.58 15.48 2.54
CA SER A 43 -12.30 15.89 1.95
C SER A 43 -11.10 15.15 2.56
N ASP A 44 -11.07 15.04 3.89
CA ASP A 44 -9.95 14.44 4.61
C ASP A 44 -9.84 12.94 4.33
N TYR A 45 -10.96 12.25 4.14
CA TYR A 45 -10.99 10.84 3.78
C TYR A 45 -10.52 10.63 2.34
N TYR A 46 -10.86 11.52 1.42
CA TYR A 46 -10.33 11.45 0.05
C TYR A 46 -8.83 11.75 0.01
N SER A 47 -8.34 12.72 0.78
CA SER A 47 -6.90 12.96 0.94
C SER A 47 -6.15 11.78 1.57
N LEU A 48 -6.79 11.10 2.53
CA LEU A 48 -6.26 9.86 3.11
C LEU A 48 -6.17 8.75 2.06
N LEU A 49 -7.20 8.57 1.24
CA LEU A 49 -7.18 7.57 0.15
C LEU A 49 -6.06 7.85 -0.84
N ASP A 50 -5.92 9.07 -1.32
CA ASP A 50 -4.85 9.47 -2.24
C ASP A 50 -3.45 9.19 -1.66
N SER A 51 -3.25 9.55 -0.38
CA SER A 51 -2.01 9.29 0.33
C SER A 51 -1.71 7.79 0.45
N GLU A 52 -2.72 6.99 0.75
CA GLU A 52 -2.58 5.53 0.89
C GLU A 52 -2.37 4.82 -0.44
N GLU A 53 -2.99 5.29 -1.52
CA GLU A 53 -2.74 4.80 -2.88
C GLU A 53 -1.31 5.14 -3.32
N GLY A 54 -0.84 6.36 -3.05
CA GLY A 54 0.55 6.76 -3.28
C GLY A 54 1.53 5.89 -2.48
N ARG A 55 1.23 5.64 -1.20
CA ARG A 55 2.04 4.75 -0.34
C ARG A 55 2.07 3.33 -0.88
N LEU A 56 0.93 2.79 -1.34
CA LEU A 56 0.84 1.46 -1.93
C LEU A 56 1.68 1.36 -3.20
N SER A 57 1.60 2.37 -4.08
CA SER A 57 2.41 2.45 -5.30
C SER A 57 3.90 2.40 -4.99
N GLY A 58 4.37 3.24 -4.06
CA GLY A 58 5.77 3.28 -3.65
C GLY A 58 6.26 1.96 -3.02
N LEU A 59 5.44 1.33 -2.19
CA LEU A 59 5.79 0.04 -1.57
C LEU A 59 5.87 -1.11 -2.59
N ASN A 60 4.94 -1.14 -3.55
CA ASN A 60 4.98 -2.13 -4.64
C ASN A 60 6.22 -1.95 -5.52
N GLU A 61 6.61 -0.70 -5.80
CA GLU A 61 7.81 -0.42 -6.58
C GLU A 61 9.08 -0.80 -5.82
N ALA A 62 9.16 -0.49 -4.52
CA ALA A 62 10.26 -0.93 -3.67
C ALA A 62 10.40 -2.46 -3.65
N LEU A 63 9.28 -3.19 -3.57
CA LEU A 63 9.28 -4.65 -3.64
C LEU A 63 9.82 -5.18 -4.98
N LYS A 64 9.40 -4.58 -6.10
CA LYS A 64 9.89 -4.96 -7.44
C LYS A 64 11.40 -4.71 -7.57
N ILE A 65 11.89 -3.58 -7.09
CA ILE A 65 13.32 -3.24 -7.12
C ILE A 65 14.12 -4.27 -6.31
N LEU A 66 13.67 -4.59 -5.10
CA LEU A 66 14.32 -5.60 -4.26
C LEU A 66 14.32 -6.98 -4.91
N GLN A 67 13.21 -7.39 -5.53
CA GLN A 67 13.12 -8.66 -6.27
C GLN A 67 14.10 -8.69 -7.45
N SER A 68 14.20 -7.60 -8.19
CA SER A 68 15.11 -7.46 -9.32
C SER A 68 16.59 -7.51 -8.89
N GLN A 69 16.93 -6.85 -7.79
CA GLN A 69 18.27 -6.89 -7.20
C GLN A 69 18.66 -8.29 -6.74
N LEU A 70 17.73 -9.03 -6.13
CA LEU A 70 17.99 -10.41 -5.72
C LEU A 70 18.21 -11.34 -6.92
N LEU A 71 17.43 -11.18 -7.99
CA LEU A 71 17.59 -11.95 -9.23
C LEU A 71 18.97 -11.69 -9.85
N LYS A 72 19.38 -10.42 -9.91
CA LYS A 72 20.71 -10.04 -10.41
C LYS A 72 21.82 -10.64 -9.56
N TYR A 73 21.74 -10.51 -8.23
CA TYR A 73 22.73 -11.09 -7.32
C TYR A 73 22.88 -12.61 -7.52
N LYS A 74 21.77 -13.33 -7.68
CA LYS A 74 21.82 -14.78 -7.96
C LYS A 74 22.45 -15.12 -9.31
N ALA A 75 22.20 -14.31 -10.34
CA ALA A 75 22.80 -14.49 -11.66
C ALA A 75 24.32 -14.22 -11.65
N ASP A 76 24.76 -13.21 -10.91
CA ASP A 76 26.18 -12.84 -10.78
C ASP A 76 27.00 -13.87 -9.94
N GLN A 77 26.34 -14.82 -9.25
CA GLN A 77 26.99 -15.91 -8.50
C GLN A 77 27.12 -17.23 -9.28
N GLN A 78 26.67 -17.28 -10.54
CA GLN A 78 26.84 -18.42 -11.46
C GLN A 78 28.04 -18.21 -12.39
#